data_AF-A0A8T4VHZ7-F1
#
_entry.id   AF-A0A8T4VHZ7-F1
#
_cell.length_a   1.000
_cell.length_b   1.000
_cell.length_c   1.000
_cell.angle_alpha   90.00
_cell.angle_beta   90.00
_cell.angle_gamma   90.00
#
_symmetry.space_group_name_H-M   'P 1'
#
loop_
_entity.id
_entity.type
_entity.pdbx_description
1 polymer ?
#
loop_
_entity_poly.entity_id
_entity_poly.type
_entity_poly.pdbx_seq_one_letter_code
_entity_poly.pdbx_strand_id
1 'polypeptide(L)'
;MKLAFLFLSFFIFFLLAISGSCLEEVRRGEVIVPEKVPPLPCHEVLPGYAFSEKTGFYPHVRAYKIDPVTGEEVTFGFCFLSTDLISEDAKKLQPLKILIGMDLDRRIVNFKILEENEYKPYLLFDLGWLDQIKGKSLQDPWEYGVDVEALLYAYKGTYWENLAIRFLENIKSSSEKIANMYITDEVLDKADAYALHRNQVDLSRTVANKEQTRLTQLQPSQDESVEKVFDEKINQLSDSQQENKMTGNVVLQSSSLPKETLFWIFLILALLGFVALLVFVLKSF
;
A
#
# COMPACT_ATOMS: atom_id res chain seq x y z
N MET A 1 67.72 -47.47 -1.77
CA MET A 1 67.41 -46.28 -0.93
C MET A 1 67.04 -45.02 -1.70
N LYS A 2 67.70 -44.67 -2.83
CA LYS A 2 67.40 -43.42 -3.57
C LYS A 2 66.02 -43.37 -4.25
N LEU A 3 65.47 -44.52 -4.67
CA LEU A 3 64.17 -44.57 -5.34
C LEU A 3 62.97 -44.37 -4.39
N ALA A 4 63.09 -44.82 -3.13
CA ALA A 4 62.05 -44.64 -2.11
C ALA A 4 61.89 -43.16 -1.69
N PHE A 5 62.99 -42.39 -1.70
CA PHE A 5 62.98 -40.96 -1.41
C PHE A 5 62.29 -40.14 -2.51
N LEU A 6 62.41 -40.55 -3.77
CA LEU A 6 61.73 -39.90 -4.90
C LEU A 6 60.21 -40.11 -4.83
N PHE A 7 59.74 -41.31 -4.48
CA PHE A 7 58.31 -41.58 -4.30
C PHE A 7 57.71 -40.83 -3.11
N LEU A 8 58.43 -40.75 -1.99
CA LEU A 8 57.96 -40.00 -0.81
C LEU A 8 57.86 -38.50 -1.09
N SER A 9 58.83 -37.93 -1.83
CA SER A 9 58.82 -36.52 -2.22
C SER A 9 57.68 -36.21 -3.19
N PHE A 10 57.38 -37.10 -4.14
CA PHE A 10 56.27 -36.92 -5.07
C PHE A 10 54.91 -37.03 -4.37
N PHE A 11 54.77 -37.93 -3.39
CA PHE A 11 53.55 -38.09 -2.61
C PHE A 11 53.27 -36.89 -1.70
N ILE A 12 54.31 -36.28 -1.11
CA ILE A 12 54.18 -35.04 -0.32
C ILE A 12 53.78 -33.85 -1.21
N PHE A 13 54.35 -33.73 -2.41
CA PHE A 13 53.94 -32.68 -3.36
C PHE A 13 52.49 -32.89 -3.86
N PHE A 14 52.07 -34.13 -4.05
CA PHE A 14 50.69 -34.45 -4.44
C PHE A 14 49.70 -34.15 -3.30
N LEU A 15 50.05 -34.42 -2.04
CA LEU A 15 49.23 -34.05 -0.88
C LEU A 15 49.15 -32.52 -0.65
N LEU A 16 50.23 -31.78 -0.91
CA LEU A 16 50.23 -30.31 -0.86
C LEU A 16 49.46 -29.67 -2.02
N ALA A 17 49.40 -30.32 -3.19
CA ALA A 17 48.59 -29.84 -4.32
C ALA A 17 47.09 -30.05 -4.12
N ILE A 18 46.69 -31.11 -3.41
CA ILE A 18 45.28 -31.35 -3.04
C ILE A 18 44.80 -30.35 -1.97
N SER A 19 45.65 -29.94 -1.03
CA SER A 19 45.30 -28.91 -0.04
C SER A 19 45.30 -27.47 -0.62
N GLY A 20 46.11 -27.20 -1.64
CA GLY A 20 46.10 -25.91 -2.36
C GLY A 20 44.88 -25.70 -3.27
N SER A 21 44.22 -26.77 -3.70
CA SER A 21 43.02 -26.70 -4.56
C SER A 21 41.70 -26.64 -3.78
N CYS A 22 41.76 -26.59 -2.44
CA CYS A 22 40.59 -26.52 -1.56
C CYS A 22 40.54 -25.21 -0.75
N LEU A 23 41.43 -24.25 -1.02
CA LEU A 23 41.51 -22.95 -0.36
C LEU A 23 41.59 -21.78 -1.36
N GLU A 24 40.89 -21.92 -2.49
CA GLU A 24 40.71 -20.83 -3.45
C GLU A 24 39.23 -20.68 -3.85
N GLU A 25 38.32 -20.70 -2.87
CA GLU A 25 36.92 -20.28 -3.07
C GLU A 25 36.32 -19.73 -1.77
N VAL A 26 37.08 -18.92 -1.04
CA VAL A 26 36.51 -17.97 -0.07
C VAL A 26 37.23 -16.63 -0.25
N ARG A 27 37.18 -16.07 -1.47
CA ARG A 27 37.00 -14.62 -1.50
C ARG A 27 35.69 -14.39 -0.78
N ARG A 28 35.76 -13.65 0.33
CA ARG A 28 34.60 -13.01 0.96
C ARG A 28 33.81 -12.28 -0.12
N GLY A 29 32.87 -12.97 -0.74
CA GLY A 29 31.57 -12.39 -0.99
C GLY A 29 31.09 -12.02 0.39
N GLU A 30 31.23 -10.75 0.73
CA GLU A 30 30.30 -10.12 1.64
C GLU A 30 28.93 -10.56 1.12
N VAL A 31 28.31 -11.52 1.83
CA VAL A 31 26.88 -11.73 1.68
C VAL A 31 26.33 -10.39 2.10
N ILE A 32 26.04 -9.55 1.12
CA ILE A 32 25.13 -8.44 1.30
C ILE A 32 23.84 -9.15 1.68
N VAL A 33 23.68 -9.39 2.99
CA VAL A 33 22.36 -9.56 3.59
C VAL A 33 21.63 -8.35 3.02
N PRO A 34 20.62 -8.54 2.15
CA PRO A 34 19.99 -7.40 1.50
C PRO A 34 19.65 -6.45 2.62
N GLU A 35 20.32 -5.30 2.64
CA GLU A 35 19.98 -4.21 3.53
C GLU A 35 18.48 -4.08 3.36
N LYS A 36 17.73 -4.32 4.44
CA LYS A 36 16.28 -4.48 4.44
C LYS A 36 15.72 -3.40 3.52
N VAL A 37 15.38 -3.79 2.28
CA VAL A 37 15.17 -2.79 1.22
C VAL A 37 14.01 -1.95 1.71
N PRO A 38 14.20 -0.64 1.91
CA PRO A 38 13.13 0.20 2.42
C PRO A 38 11.93 0.02 1.49
N PRO A 39 10.72 -0.14 2.06
CA PRO A 39 9.54 -0.39 1.25
C PRO A 39 9.43 0.70 0.19
N LEU A 40 9.26 0.28 -1.07
CA LEU A 40 9.10 1.22 -2.19
C LEU A 40 7.92 2.16 -1.87
N PRO A 41 8.03 3.48 -2.07
CA PRO A 41 6.95 4.42 -1.79
C PRO A 41 5.87 4.39 -2.88
N CYS A 42 5.26 3.23 -3.09
CA CYS A 42 4.32 2.98 -4.18
C CYS A 42 3.05 3.84 -4.13
N HIS A 43 2.68 4.34 -2.95
CA HIS A 43 1.57 5.27 -2.79
C HIS A 43 1.78 6.61 -3.51
N GLU A 44 3.03 7.01 -3.78
CA GLU A 44 3.33 8.25 -4.51
C GLU A 44 3.07 8.10 -6.01
N VAL A 45 3.16 6.87 -6.54
CA VAL A 45 3.02 6.60 -7.98
C VAL A 45 1.71 5.91 -8.36
N LEU A 46 1.06 5.23 -7.40
CA LEU A 46 -0.25 4.56 -7.56
C LEU A 46 -1.13 4.82 -6.33
N PRO A 47 -1.67 6.03 -6.15
CA PRO A 47 -2.45 6.35 -4.96
C PRO A 47 -3.79 5.58 -4.91
N GLY A 48 -4.29 5.32 -3.70
CA GLY A 48 -5.64 4.76 -3.47
C GLY A 48 -5.73 3.23 -3.46
N TYR A 49 -4.61 2.53 -3.32
CA TYR A 49 -4.51 1.07 -3.27
C TYR A 49 -3.76 0.59 -2.04
N ALA A 50 -4.01 -0.65 -1.64
CA ALA A 50 -3.10 -1.41 -0.77
C ALA A 50 -1.98 -2.01 -1.63
N PHE A 51 -0.87 -2.39 -1.00
CA PHE A 51 0.32 -2.85 -1.71
C PHE A 51 0.83 -4.18 -1.17
N SER A 52 1.19 -5.09 -2.08
CA SER A 52 1.82 -6.36 -1.71
C SER A 52 3.28 -6.17 -1.29
N GLU A 53 3.91 -7.24 -0.80
CA GLU A 53 5.36 -7.30 -0.79
C GLU A 53 5.92 -7.35 -2.22
N LYS A 54 7.20 -6.99 -2.36
CA LYS A 54 7.91 -7.06 -3.63
C LYS A 54 8.22 -8.50 -3.98
N THR A 55 7.73 -8.97 -5.13
CA THR A 55 7.80 -10.39 -5.54
C THR A 55 8.00 -10.54 -7.05
N GLY A 56 8.11 -11.78 -7.52
CA GLY A 56 8.18 -12.11 -8.95
C GLY A 56 9.58 -12.16 -9.54
N PHE A 57 9.71 -12.79 -10.71
CA PHE A 57 10.94 -12.84 -11.51
C PHE A 57 11.38 -11.45 -11.97
N TYR A 58 10.45 -10.68 -12.53
CA TYR A 58 10.59 -9.25 -12.70
C TYR A 58 10.06 -8.58 -11.43
N PRO A 59 10.93 -8.07 -10.55
CA PRO A 59 10.52 -7.70 -9.20
C PRO A 59 9.53 -6.53 -9.22
N HIS A 60 8.36 -6.72 -8.60
CA HIS A 60 7.29 -5.74 -8.58
C HIS A 60 6.47 -5.83 -7.30
N VAL A 61 5.70 -4.77 -7.04
CA VAL A 61 4.69 -4.66 -5.99
C VAL A 61 3.32 -4.54 -6.67
N ARG A 62 2.35 -5.38 -6.29
CA ARG A 62 0.98 -5.26 -6.78
C ARG A 62 0.23 -4.20 -6.01
N ALA A 63 -0.45 -3.31 -6.72
CA ALA A 63 -1.45 -2.42 -6.16
C ALA A 63 -2.81 -3.14 -6.20
N TYR A 64 -3.47 -3.31 -5.06
CA TYR A 64 -4.69 -4.12 -4.98
C TYR A 64 -5.77 -3.49 -4.09
N LYS A 65 -6.99 -4.02 -4.20
CA LYS A 65 -8.12 -3.79 -3.29
C LYS A 65 -8.69 -5.14 -2.86
N ILE A 66 -9.39 -5.15 -1.73
CA ILE A 66 -10.15 -6.32 -1.29
C ILE A 66 -11.53 -6.28 -1.94
N ASP A 67 -11.89 -7.34 -2.64
CA ASP A 67 -13.23 -7.50 -3.21
C ASP A 67 -14.28 -7.53 -2.09
N PRO A 68 -15.34 -6.70 -2.16
CA PRO A 68 -16.31 -6.60 -1.08
C PRO A 68 -17.26 -7.82 -0.99
N VAL A 69 -17.31 -8.66 -2.02
CA VAL A 69 -18.15 -9.85 -2.10
C VAL A 69 -17.33 -11.11 -1.79
N THR A 70 -16.16 -11.26 -2.42
CA THR A 70 -15.34 -12.48 -2.26
C THR A 70 -14.31 -12.38 -1.13
N GLY A 71 -13.91 -11.17 -0.74
CA GLY A 71 -12.84 -10.95 0.22
C GLY A 71 -11.43 -11.18 -0.33
N GLU A 72 -11.29 -11.43 -1.63
CA GLU A 72 -10.00 -11.69 -2.26
C GLU A 72 -9.25 -10.40 -2.62
N GLU A 73 -7.91 -10.48 -2.70
CA GLU A 73 -7.09 -9.40 -3.24
C GLU A 73 -7.22 -9.33 -4.77
N VAL A 74 -7.73 -8.20 -5.27
CA VAL A 74 -7.86 -7.91 -6.70
C VAL A 74 -6.85 -6.85 -7.09
N THR A 75 -5.98 -7.18 -8.05
CA THR A 75 -4.90 -6.30 -8.53
C THR A 75 -5.45 -5.26 -9.50
N PHE A 76 -4.93 -4.03 -9.43
CA PHE A 76 -5.30 -2.88 -10.26
C PHE A 76 -4.10 -2.17 -10.90
N GLY A 77 -2.90 -2.64 -10.61
CA GLY A 77 -1.69 -2.06 -11.17
C GLY A 77 -0.43 -2.58 -10.50
N PHE A 78 0.70 -2.07 -10.97
CA PHE A 78 2.02 -2.52 -10.59
C PHE A 78 2.94 -1.34 -10.29
N CYS A 79 3.69 -1.46 -9.20
CA CYS A 79 4.74 -0.54 -8.78
C CYS A 79 6.09 -1.25 -8.84
N PHE A 80 7.08 -0.68 -9.52
CA PHE A 80 8.38 -1.34 -9.73
C PHE A 80 9.50 -0.33 -9.99
N LEU A 81 10.76 -0.77 -9.85
CA LEU A 81 11.92 0.04 -10.20
C LEU A 81 12.42 -0.31 -11.60
N SER A 82 12.70 0.72 -12.41
CA SER A 82 13.34 0.56 -13.73
C SER A 82 14.63 -0.27 -13.65
N THR A 83 15.46 -0.03 -12.64
CA THR A 83 16.79 -0.65 -12.48
C THR A 83 16.76 -2.15 -12.20
N ASP A 84 15.65 -2.66 -11.68
CA ASP A 84 15.48 -4.09 -11.45
C ASP A 84 15.20 -4.86 -12.75
N LEU A 85 14.83 -4.14 -13.81
CA LEU A 85 14.26 -4.69 -15.03
C LEU A 85 15.13 -4.46 -16.26
N ILE A 86 16.28 -3.81 -16.10
CA ILE A 86 17.26 -3.58 -17.18
C ILE A 86 18.37 -4.64 -17.15
N SER A 87 19.03 -4.84 -18.30
CA SER A 87 20.14 -5.81 -18.41
C SER A 87 21.36 -5.37 -17.59
N GLU A 88 22.23 -6.32 -17.23
CA GLU A 88 23.50 -6.02 -16.54
C GLU A 88 24.39 -5.05 -17.33
N ASP A 89 24.39 -5.13 -18.66
CA ASP A 89 25.13 -4.17 -19.50
C ASP A 89 24.53 -2.76 -19.44
N ALA A 90 23.21 -2.63 -19.33
CA ALA A 90 22.55 -1.34 -19.10
C ALA A 90 22.81 -0.81 -17.68
N LYS A 91 22.96 -1.68 -16.68
CA LYS A 91 23.33 -1.28 -15.31
C LYS A 91 24.72 -0.65 -15.23
N LYS A 92 25.67 -1.09 -16.06
CA LYS A 92 27.02 -0.48 -16.16
C LYS A 92 26.99 0.97 -16.65
N LEU A 93 25.88 1.40 -17.26
CA LEU A 93 25.72 2.75 -17.80
C LEU A 93 25.06 3.74 -16.82
N GLN A 94 25.05 3.43 -15.52
CA GLN A 94 24.43 4.24 -14.46
C GLN A 94 22.94 4.54 -14.76
N PRO A 95 22.10 3.51 -14.72
CA PRO A 95 20.70 3.63 -15.07
C PRO A 95 19.95 4.53 -14.08
N LEU A 96 19.05 5.35 -14.61
CA LEU A 96 18.16 6.17 -13.80
C LEU A 96 17.27 5.27 -12.95
N LYS A 97 17.36 5.44 -11.62
CA LYS A 97 16.50 4.74 -10.66
C LYS A 97 15.14 5.44 -10.60
N ILE A 98 14.17 4.86 -11.31
CA ILE A 98 12.84 5.40 -11.46
C ILE A 98 11.86 4.41 -10.84
N LEU A 99 11.08 4.89 -9.86
CA LEU A 99 9.89 4.21 -9.37
C LEU A 99 8.76 4.48 -10.35
N ILE A 100 8.16 3.42 -10.89
CA ILE A 100 7.12 3.52 -11.92
C ILE A 100 5.84 2.91 -11.36
N GLY A 101 4.73 3.63 -11.52
CA GLY A 101 3.38 3.14 -11.29
C GLY A 101 2.65 2.96 -12.61
N MET A 102 2.14 1.76 -12.86
CA MET A 102 1.42 1.40 -14.09
C MET A 102 0.09 0.74 -13.76
N ASP A 103 -0.97 1.07 -14.49
CA ASP A 103 -2.29 0.41 -14.36
C ASP A 103 -2.40 -0.83 -15.27
N LEU A 104 -3.55 -1.52 -15.20
CA LEU A 104 -3.83 -2.70 -16.04
C LEU A 104 -4.08 -2.36 -17.50
N ASP A 105 -4.42 -1.10 -17.82
CA ASP A 105 -4.55 -0.59 -19.19
C ASP A 105 -3.18 -0.23 -19.79
N ARG A 106 -2.09 -0.63 -19.12
CA ARG A 106 -0.69 -0.42 -19.55
C ARG A 106 -0.38 1.06 -19.71
N ARG A 107 -0.97 1.92 -18.88
CA ARG A 107 -0.67 3.36 -18.82
C ARG A 107 0.24 3.66 -17.64
N ILE A 108 1.19 4.55 -17.85
CA ILE A 108 2.03 5.06 -16.78
C ILE A 108 1.22 6.03 -15.93
N VAL A 109 0.70 5.59 -14.78
CA VAL A 109 -0.10 6.45 -13.90
C VAL A 109 0.75 7.60 -13.38
N ASN A 110 1.94 7.29 -12.89
CA ASN A 110 2.91 8.28 -12.42
C ASN A 110 4.29 7.62 -12.26
N PHE A 111 5.33 8.42 -12.06
CA PHE A 111 6.68 7.93 -11.76
C PHE A 111 7.43 8.90 -10.85
N LYS A 112 8.46 8.40 -10.18
CA LYS A 112 9.33 9.19 -9.30
C LYS A 112 10.79 8.82 -9.54
N ILE A 113 11.62 9.82 -9.79
CA ILE A 113 13.08 9.66 -9.85
C ILE A 113 13.61 9.59 -8.41
N LEU A 114 14.26 8.50 -8.03
CA LEU A 114 14.68 8.25 -6.64
C LEU A 114 16.11 8.72 -6.34
N GLU A 115 17.00 8.74 -7.33
CA GLU A 115 18.37 9.24 -7.15
C GLU A 115 18.50 10.66 -7.70
N GLU A 116 18.52 11.61 -6.75
CA GLU A 116 18.29 13.04 -7.01
C GLU A 116 19.54 13.83 -7.43
N ASN A 117 20.75 13.30 -7.25
CA ASN A 117 21.92 14.18 -7.14
C ASN A 117 22.64 14.47 -8.47
N GLU A 118 22.55 13.59 -9.48
CA GLU A 118 23.27 13.80 -10.76
C GLU A 118 22.35 14.13 -11.95
N TYR A 119 21.10 13.64 -11.94
CA TYR A 119 20.22 13.67 -13.11
C TYR A 119 19.02 14.62 -12.96
N LYS A 120 18.61 14.84 -11.71
CA LYS A 120 17.43 15.63 -11.34
C LYS A 120 17.51 17.10 -11.77
N PRO A 121 18.67 17.81 -11.74
CA PRO A 121 18.70 19.21 -12.12
C PRO A 121 18.20 19.43 -13.56
N TYR A 122 18.53 18.55 -14.49
CA TYR A 122 18.31 18.78 -15.93
C TYR A 122 16.99 18.22 -16.47
N LEU A 123 16.57 17.04 -16.02
CA LEU A 123 15.25 16.49 -16.36
C LEU A 123 14.11 17.30 -15.71
N LEU A 124 14.38 18.06 -14.64
CA LEU A 124 13.39 18.90 -13.97
C LEU A 124 13.37 20.37 -14.43
N PHE A 125 14.28 20.83 -15.31
CA PHE A 125 14.18 22.20 -15.83
C PHE A 125 12.94 22.39 -16.72
N ASP A 126 12.36 21.30 -17.21
CA ASP A 126 11.08 21.30 -17.89
C ASP A 126 10.14 20.24 -17.29
N LEU A 127 9.42 20.62 -16.23
CA LEU A 127 8.40 19.76 -15.62
C LEU A 127 7.28 19.39 -16.62
N GLY A 128 7.03 20.23 -17.62
CA GLY A 128 6.04 19.98 -18.65
C GLY A 128 6.40 18.78 -19.53
N TRP A 129 7.69 18.57 -19.79
CA TRP A 129 8.18 17.38 -20.51
C TRP A 129 7.83 16.08 -19.77
N LEU A 130 8.06 16.04 -18.45
CA LEU A 130 7.76 14.87 -17.63
C LEU A 130 6.25 14.56 -17.56
N ASP A 131 5.41 15.59 -17.63
CA ASP A 131 3.95 15.42 -17.63
C ASP A 131 3.43 14.75 -18.90
N GLN A 132 4.17 14.81 -20.03
CA GLN A 132 3.81 14.10 -21.27
C GLN A 132 3.89 12.57 -21.15
N ILE A 133 4.63 12.09 -20.14
CA ILE A 133 4.84 10.66 -19.90
C ILE A 133 3.73 10.11 -18.99
N LYS A 134 3.17 10.93 -18.10
CA LYS A 134 2.06 10.54 -17.23
C LYS A 134 0.79 10.35 -18.06
N GLY A 135 0.10 9.23 -17.85
CA GLY A 135 -1.08 8.79 -18.59
C GLY A 135 -0.80 8.16 -19.96
N LYS A 136 0.44 8.25 -20.47
CA LYS A 136 0.83 7.68 -21.76
C LYS A 136 0.76 6.17 -21.71
N SER A 137 0.14 5.56 -22.73
CA SER A 137 0.02 4.10 -22.83
C SER A 137 1.29 3.50 -23.45
N LEU A 138 1.66 2.29 -23.04
CA LEU A 138 2.69 1.51 -23.73
C LEU A 138 2.29 1.11 -25.16
N GLN A 139 1.02 1.24 -25.53
CA GLN A 139 0.53 0.99 -26.89
C GLN A 139 0.69 2.21 -27.80
N ASP A 140 0.87 3.40 -27.21
CA ASP A 140 1.12 4.60 -27.99
C ASP A 140 2.54 4.57 -28.57
N PRO A 141 2.83 5.40 -29.58
CA PRO A 141 4.20 5.70 -30.01
C PRO A 141 4.99 6.47 -28.91
N TRP A 142 6.32 6.26 -28.81
CA TRP A 142 7.20 6.81 -27.76
C TRP A 142 8.46 7.50 -28.30
N GLU A 143 8.50 7.84 -29.58
CA GLU A 143 9.70 8.40 -30.19
C GLU A 143 10.01 9.80 -29.63
N TYR A 144 11.24 9.98 -29.13
CA TYR A 144 11.70 11.25 -28.59
C TYR A 144 11.81 12.30 -29.70
N GLY A 145 11.29 13.51 -29.44
CA GLY A 145 11.20 14.59 -30.41
C GLY A 145 10.09 14.43 -31.45
N VAL A 146 9.30 13.35 -31.38
CA VAL A 146 8.17 13.09 -32.29
C VAL A 146 6.88 12.90 -31.50
N ASP A 147 6.83 11.90 -30.61
CA ASP A 147 5.66 11.54 -29.80
C ASP A 147 5.75 12.00 -28.34
N VAL A 148 6.97 12.27 -27.90
CA VAL A 148 7.28 12.99 -26.66
C VAL A 148 8.16 14.15 -27.09
N GLU A 149 7.76 15.38 -26.76
CA GLU A 149 8.47 16.58 -27.19
C GLU A 149 9.96 16.47 -26.84
N ALA A 150 10.83 17.01 -27.69
CA ALA A 150 12.24 17.06 -27.35
C ALA A 150 12.46 18.08 -26.22
N LEU A 151 13.36 17.77 -25.29
CA LEU A 151 13.91 18.79 -24.41
C LEU A 151 14.45 19.95 -25.28
N LEU A 152 14.36 21.18 -24.75
CA LEU A 152 14.78 22.44 -25.37
C LEU A 152 15.82 22.27 -26.48
N TYR A 153 15.57 22.86 -27.66
CA TYR A 153 16.42 22.73 -28.86
C TYR A 153 17.94 22.91 -28.60
N ALA A 154 18.31 23.72 -27.60
CA ALA A 154 19.68 23.93 -27.15
C ALA A 154 20.42 22.64 -26.71
N TYR A 155 19.70 21.57 -26.40
CA TYR A 155 20.25 20.28 -25.95
C TYR A 155 20.36 19.23 -27.06
N LYS A 156 19.95 19.54 -28.28
CA LYS A 156 20.08 18.62 -29.42
C LYS A 156 21.55 18.28 -29.70
N GLY A 157 21.83 16.99 -29.91
CA GLY A 157 23.16 16.42 -30.13
C GLY A 157 24.03 16.32 -28.87
N THR A 158 23.49 16.62 -27.69
CA THR A 158 24.26 16.65 -26.44
C THR A 158 24.07 15.36 -25.61
N TYR A 159 24.86 15.24 -24.55
CA TYR A 159 24.66 14.21 -23.53
C TYR A 159 23.22 14.22 -22.97
N TRP A 160 22.58 15.39 -22.88
CA TRP A 160 21.25 15.56 -22.30
C TRP A 160 20.13 14.98 -23.16
N GLU A 161 20.23 15.12 -24.48
CA GLU A 161 19.31 14.45 -25.41
C GLU A 161 19.40 12.93 -25.25
N ASN A 162 20.62 12.38 -25.22
CA ASN A 162 20.83 10.94 -25.00
C ASN A 162 20.29 10.47 -23.64
N LEU A 163 20.40 11.30 -22.60
CA LEU A 163 19.86 10.99 -21.28
C LEU A 163 18.33 10.94 -21.29
N ALA A 164 17.67 11.86 -21.98
CA ALA A 164 16.22 11.89 -22.11
C ALA A 164 15.68 10.70 -22.91
N ILE A 165 16.36 10.34 -24.00
CA ILE A 165 16.05 9.13 -24.78
C ILE A 165 16.16 7.90 -23.88
N ARG A 166 17.26 7.74 -23.14
CA ARG A 166 17.44 6.62 -22.20
C ARG A 166 16.40 6.60 -21.08
N PHE A 167 15.99 7.77 -20.59
CA PHE A 167 14.93 7.86 -19.59
C PHE A 167 13.61 7.28 -20.12
N LEU A 168 13.20 7.70 -21.32
CA LEU A 168 12.01 7.18 -21.98
C LEU A 168 12.11 5.69 -22.26
N GLU A 169 13.24 5.24 -22.81
CA GLU A 169 13.50 3.82 -23.09
C GLU A 169 13.45 2.98 -21.81
N ASN A 170 14.03 3.46 -20.70
CA ASN A 170 14.02 2.77 -19.42
C ASN A 170 12.60 2.62 -18.88
N ILE A 171 11.78 3.69 -18.90
CA ILE A 171 10.38 3.61 -18.47
C ILE A 171 9.62 2.63 -19.35
N LYS A 172 9.70 2.78 -20.67
CA LYS A 172 8.96 1.94 -21.61
C LYS A 172 9.35 0.47 -21.50
N SER A 173 10.63 0.16 -21.63
CA SER A 173 11.12 -1.23 -21.65
C SER A 173 10.86 -1.96 -20.33
N SER A 174 11.06 -1.29 -19.20
CA SER A 174 10.77 -1.89 -17.89
C SER A 174 9.28 -2.15 -17.70
N SER A 175 8.43 -1.21 -18.12
CA SER A 175 6.98 -1.34 -18.04
C SER A 175 6.44 -2.43 -18.98
N GLU A 176 7.00 -2.56 -20.18
CA GLU A 176 6.67 -3.66 -21.10
C GLU A 176 6.96 -5.03 -20.50
N LYS A 177 8.10 -5.18 -19.79
CA LYS A 177 8.44 -6.45 -19.11
C LYS A 177 7.42 -6.82 -18.04
N ILE A 178 6.98 -5.85 -17.25
CA ILE A 178 5.95 -6.07 -16.23
C ILE A 178 4.60 -6.38 -16.89
N ALA A 179 4.18 -5.56 -17.84
CA ALA A 179 2.90 -5.72 -18.51
C ALA A 179 2.78 -7.09 -19.19
N ASN A 180 3.78 -7.48 -19.97
CA ASN A 180 3.75 -8.73 -20.73
C ASN A 180 3.82 -9.98 -19.83
N MET A 181 4.35 -9.85 -18.61
CA MET A 181 4.50 -10.98 -17.68
C MET A 181 3.32 -11.12 -16.72
N TYR A 182 2.75 -10.00 -16.25
CA TYR A 182 1.84 -10.00 -15.11
C TYR A 182 0.44 -9.43 -15.38
N ILE A 183 0.22 -8.75 -16.52
CA ILE A 183 -1.14 -8.40 -16.96
C ILE A 183 -1.64 -9.58 -17.79
N THR A 184 -2.28 -10.52 -17.09
CA THR A 184 -2.89 -11.72 -17.68
C THR A 184 -4.40 -11.58 -17.76
N ASP A 185 -5.05 -12.39 -18.61
CA ASP A 185 -6.52 -12.44 -18.70
C ASP A 185 -7.16 -12.71 -17.33
N GLU A 186 -6.56 -13.58 -16.50
CA GLU A 186 -7.05 -13.82 -15.14
C GLU A 186 -7.05 -12.56 -14.26
N VAL A 187 -6.00 -11.74 -14.36
CA VAL A 187 -5.90 -10.49 -13.59
C VAL A 187 -6.95 -9.49 -14.07
N LEU A 188 -7.15 -9.38 -15.38
CA LEU A 188 -8.14 -8.50 -15.98
C LEU A 188 -9.57 -8.95 -15.63
N ASP A 189 -9.87 -10.24 -15.76
CA ASP A 189 -11.18 -10.81 -15.44
C ASP A 189 -11.56 -10.57 -13.96
N LYS A 190 -10.59 -10.69 -13.04
CA LYS A 190 -10.81 -10.38 -11.62
C LYS A 190 -11.07 -8.89 -11.39
N ALA A 191 -10.37 -8.01 -12.10
CA ALA A 191 -10.58 -6.56 -12.01
C ALA A 191 -11.98 -6.17 -12.53
N ASP A 192 -12.43 -6.79 -13.61
CA ASP A 192 -13.78 -6.59 -14.16
C ASP A 192 -14.87 -7.13 -13.23
N ALA A 193 -14.67 -8.34 -12.68
CA ALA A 193 -15.57 -8.92 -11.69
C ALA A 193 -15.71 -8.03 -10.44
N TYR A 194 -14.59 -7.47 -9.95
CA TYR A 194 -14.60 -6.53 -8.84
C TYR A 194 -15.48 -5.31 -9.12
N ALA A 195 -15.42 -4.74 -10.32
CA ALA A 195 -16.23 -3.59 -10.68
C ALA A 195 -17.74 -3.92 -10.61
N LEU A 196 -18.13 -5.10 -11.07
CA LEU A 196 -19.51 -5.60 -10.97
C LEU A 196 -19.94 -5.82 -9.51
N HIS A 197 -19.10 -6.50 -8.72
CA HIS A 197 -19.34 -6.75 -7.30
C HIS A 197 -19.51 -5.46 -6.50
N ARG A 198 -18.64 -4.48 -6.72
CA ARG A 198 -18.72 -3.17 -6.09
C ARG A 198 -20.04 -2.48 -6.39
N ASN A 199 -20.45 -2.46 -7.67
CA ASN A 199 -21.71 -1.85 -8.08
C ASN A 199 -22.92 -2.54 -7.42
N GLN A 200 -22.91 -3.88 -7.32
CA GLN A 200 -23.95 -4.64 -6.65
C GLN A 200 -24.05 -4.29 -5.15
N VAL A 201 -22.92 -4.19 -4.46
CA VAL A 201 -22.87 -3.81 -3.05
C VAL A 201 -23.38 -2.39 -2.84
N ASP A 202 -22.97 -1.44 -3.68
CA ASP A 202 -23.39 -0.04 -3.57
C ASP A 202 -24.88 0.15 -3.88
N LEU A 203 -25.43 -0.59 -4.85
CA LEU A 203 -26.87 -0.65 -5.12
C LEU A 203 -27.63 -1.21 -3.90
N SER A 204 -27.15 -2.31 -3.32
CA SER A 204 -27.78 -2.94 -2.16
C SER A 204 -27.81 -2.00 -0.95
N ARG A 205 -26.71 -1.27 -0.70
CA ARG A 205 -26.64 -0.23 0.33
C ARG A 205 -27.63 0.91 0.07
N THR A 206 -27.73 1.36 -1.18
CA THR A 206 -28.64 2.44 -1.56
C THR A 206 -30.10 2.05 -1.35
N VAL A 207 -30.48 0.82 -1.72
CA VAL A 207 -31.82 0.27 -1.48
C VAL A 207 -32.11 0.16 0.01
N ALA A 208 -31.20 -0.44 0.79
CA ALA A 208 -31.34 -0.59 2.24
C ALA A 208 -31.50 0.77 2.94
N ASN A 209 -30.70 1.77 2.59
CA ASN A 209 -30.80 3.12 3.15
C ASN A 209 -32.15 3.78 2.83
N LYS A 210 -32.67 3.57 1.62
CA LYS A 210 -33.98 4.09 1.21
C LYS A 210 -35.13 3.42 1.94
N GLU A 211 -35.06 2.11 2.14
CA GLU A 211 -36.04 1.36 2.94
C GLU A 211 -36.01 1.79 4.39
N GLN A 212 -34.83 1.91 5.00
CA GLN A 212 -34.70 2.37 6.37
C GLN A 212 -35.23 3.79 6.54
N THR A 213 -34.98 4.69 5.58
CA THR A 213 -35.57 6.04 5.59
C THR A 213 -37.10 6.00 5.52
N ARG A 214 -37.68 5.12 4.67
CA ARG A 214 -39.14 4.92 4.64
C ARG A 214 -39.68 4.39 5.95
N LEU A 215 -39.02 3.43 6.57
CA LEU A 215 -39.43 2.86 7.86
C LEU A 215 -39.38 3.91 8.96
N THR A 216 -38.35 4.76 9.00
CA THR A 216 -38.28 5.89 9.94
C THR A 216 -39.39 6.93 9.70
N GLN A 217 -39.81 7.14 8.45
CA GLN A 217 -40.93 8.03 8.12
C GLN A 217 -42.31 7.43 8.39
N LEU A 218 -42.44 6.10 8.36
CA LEU A 218 -43.68 5.37 8.63
C LEU A 218 -43.85 4.99 10.11
N GLN A 219 -42.79 5.09 10.91
CA GLN A 219 -42.91 5.01 12.37
C GLN A 219 -43.73 6.23 12.83
N PRO A 220 -44.88 6.03 13.52
CA PRO A 220 -45.63 7.15 14.08
C PRO A 220 -44.70 7.95 14.97
N SER A 221 -44.78 9.27 14.89
CA SER A 221 -44.00 10.14 15.76
C SER A 221 -44.19 9.68 17.21
N GLN A 222 -43.13 9.66 18.00
CA GLN A 222 -43.28 9.35 19.43
C GLN A 222 -44.24 10.34 20.12
N ASP A 223 -44.52 11.50 19.51
CA ASP A 223 -45.57 12.42 19.95
C ASP A 223 -46.98 11.83 19.82
N GLU A 224 -47.30 11.03 18.79
CA GLU A 224 -48.66 10.48 18.59
C GLU A 224 -48.98 9.32 19.56
N SER A 225 -47.95 8.60 20.02
CA SER A 225 -48.08 7.59 21.07
C SER A 225 -47.98 8.19 22.47
N VAL A 226 -47.21 9.26 22.66
CA VAL A 226 -47.19 10.03 23.91
C VAL A 226 -48.51 10.75 24.11
N GLU A 227 -49.13 11.34 23.09
CA GLU A 227 -50.44 12.01 23.17
C GLU A 227 -51.55 11.02 23.57
N LYS A 228 -51.60 9.83 22.95
CA LYS A 228 -52.53 8.76 23.35
C LYS A 228 -52.30 8.25 24.77
N VAL A 229 -51.05 8.09 25.19
CA VAL A 229 -50.71 7.68 26.57
C VAL A 229 -51.01 8.81 27.57
N PHE A 230 -50.84 10.08 27.18
CA PHE A 230 -51.18 11.23 28.01
C PHE A 230 -52.70 11.34 28.18
N ASP A 231 -53.48 11.18 27.11
CA ASP A 231 -54.94 11.22 27.14
C ASP A 231 -55.54 10.06 27.95
N GLU A 232 -54.98 8.85 27.82
CA GLU A 232 -55.39 7.69 28.62
C GLU A 232 -55.08 7.90 30.11
N LYS A 233 -53.93 8.52 30.43
CA LYS A 233 -53.53 8.80 31.81
C LYS A 233 -54.31 9.98 32.41
N ILE A 234 -54.70 10.99 31.62
CA ILE A 234 -55.59 12.08 32.04
C ILE A 234 -57.00 11.56 32.33
N ASN A 235 -57.51 10.63 31.53
CA ASN A 235 -58.81 10.01 31.81
C ASN A 235 -58.78 9.14 33.08
N GLN A 236 -57.69 8.39 33.32
CA GLN A 236 -57.49 7.65 34.58
C GLN A 236 -57.30 8.57 35.81
N LEU A 237 -56.76 9.78 35.62
CA LEU A 237 -56.59 10.79 36.66
C LEU A 237 -57.89 11.56 36.95
N SER A 238 -58.74 11.78 35.94
CA SER A 238 -60.07 12.36 36.09
C SER A 238 -60.96 11.51 36.99
N ASP A 239 -60.92 10.18 36.82
CA ASP A 239 -61.75 9.25 37.59
C ASP A 239 -61.22 9.00 39.01
N SER A 240 -59.95 9.30 39.29
CA SER A 240 -59.32 9.12 40.61
C SER A 240 -59.20 10.40 41.45
N GLN A 241 -59.52 11.58 40.90
CA GLN A 241 -59.43 12.85 41.62
C GLN A 241 -60.67 13.24 42.45
N GLN A 242 -61.70 12.40 42.51
CA GLN A 242 -62.82 12.63 43.43
C GLN A 242 -62.66 11.94 44.79
N GLU A 243 -61.60 11.15 45.00
CA GLU A 243 -61.37 10.45 46.26
C GLU A 243 -59.87 10.33 46.56
N ASN A 244 -59.23 11.43 46.98
CA ASN A 244 -58.15 11.42 47.98
C ASN A 244 -57.64 12.84 48.26
N LYS A 245 -58.41 13.53 49.12
CA LYS A 245 -57.96 14.70 49.86
C LYS A 245 -57.24 14.19 51.11
N MET A 246 -55.95 13.86 51.02
CA MET A 246 -54.94 14.01 52.10
C MET A 246 -53.65 13.21 51.81
N THR A 247 -52.52 13.87 52.08
CA THR A 247 -51.15 13.35 52.28
C THR A 247 -50.32 12.89 51.07
N GLY A 248 -49.05 13.35 51.03
CA GLY A 248 -47.95 12.61 50.42
C GLY A 248 -47.05 13.41 49.48
N ASN A 249 -45.93 13.92 50.01
CA ASN A 249 -44.77 14.34 49.22
C ASN A 249 -44.25 13.18 48.35
N VAL A 250 -43.93 13.43 47.08
CA VAL A 250 -42.98 12.61 46.31
C VAL A 250 -42.04 13.52 45.54
N VAL A 251 -40.77 13.45 45.93
CA VAL A 251 -39.62 14.06 45.25
C VAL A 251 -39.16 13.09 44.16
N LEU A 252 -39.07 13.55 42.91
CA LEU A 252 -38.40 12.81 41.83
C LEU A 252 -36.92 13.21 41.81
N GLN A 253 -36.04 12.29 42.24
CA GLN A 253 -34.59 12.40 42.09
C GLN A 253 -34.17 11.92 40.69
N SER A 254 -33.61 12.82 39.88
CA SER A 254 -32.79 12.46 38.72
C SER A 254 -31.34 12.26 39.16
N SER A 255 -30.83 11.02 39.06
CA SER A 255 -29.45 10.68 39.41
C SER A 255 -28.47 11.04 38.27
N SER A 256 -27.97 12.27 38.27
CA SER A 256 -26.76 12.61 37.53
C SER A 256 -25.53 12.19 38.34
N LEU A 257 -24.68 11.32 37.81
CA LEU A 257 -23.42 10.96 38.46
C LEU A 257 -22.55 12.22 38.65
N PRO A 258 -22.06 12.49 39.89
CA PRO A 258 -21.24 13.66 40.17
C PRO A 258 -19.90 13.53 39.45
N LYS A 259 -19.46 14.61 38.77
CA LYS A 259 -18.22 14.66 37.98
C LYS A 259 -16.97 14.22 38.76
N GLU A 260 -17.00 14.29 40.08
CA GLU A 260 -15.92 13.80 40.96
C GLU A 260 -15.74 12.28 40.92
N THR A 261 -16.80 11.50 40.67
CA THR A 261 -16.70 10.03 40.58
C THR A 261 -15.96 9.56 39.33
N LEU A 262 -16.07 10.27 38.21
CA LEU A 262 -15.35 9.94 36.98
C LEU A 262 -13.84 10.13 37.15
N PHE A 263 -13.41 11.14 37.89
CA PHE A 263 -11.99 11.39 38.15
C PHE A 263 -11.33 10.22 38.90
N TRP A 264 -11.99 9.70 39.94
CA TRP A 264 -11.47 8.55 40.69
C TRP A 264 -11.43 7.25 39.88
N ILE A 265 -12.42 7.03 38.99
CA ILE A 265 -12.42 5.87 38.09
C ILE A 265 -11.23 5.91 37.13
N PHE A 266 -10.94 7.07 36.53
CA PHE A 266 -9.78 7.22 35.65
C PHE A 266 -8.45 7.04 36.41
N LEU A 267 -8.34 7.55 37.63
CA LEU A 267 -7.14 7.40 38.46
C LEU A 267 -6.85 5.93 38.80
N ILE A 268 -7.90 5.16 39.14
CA ILE A 268 -7.77 3.72 39.45
C ILE A 268 -7.35 2.92 38.22
N LEU A 269 -7.94 3.20 37.05
CA LEU A 269 -7.58 2.54 35.79
C LEU A 269 -6.13 2.83 35.38
N ALA A 270 -5.66 4.07 35.56
CA ALA A 270 -4.27 4.44 35.28
C ALA A 270 -3.27 3.71 36.20
N LEU A 271 -3.60 3.59 37.50
CA LEU A 271 -2.79 2.86 38.47
C LEU A 271 -2.69 1.36 38.14
N LEU A 272 -3.80 0.74 37.74
CA LEU A 272 -3.82 -0.67 37.32
C LEU A 272 -2.97 -0.90 36.06
N GLY A 273 -3.04 0.00 35.08
CA GLY A 273 -2.20 -0.05 33.87
C GLY A 273 -0.71 0.07 34.20
N PHE A 274 -0.34 0.95 35.13
CA PHE A 274 1.04 1.13 35.56
C PHE A 274 1.61 -0.12 36.25
N VAL A 275 0.83 -0.75 37.14
CA VAL A 275 1.23 -2.00 37.80
C VAL A 275 1.42 -3.14 36.80
N ALA A 276 0.53 -3.27 35.82
CA ALA A 276 0.66 -4.29 34.77
C ALA A 276 1.95 -4.10 33.94
N LEU A 277 2.30 -2.85 33.62
CA LEU A 277 3.51 -2.52 32.89
C LEU A 277 4.77 -2.80 33.72
N LEU A 278 4.73 -2.54 35.02
CA LEU A 278 5.85 -2.81 35.94
C LEU A 278 6.10 -4.32 36.10
N VAL A 279 5.02 -5.12 36.19
CA VAL A 279 5.11 -6.60 36.18
C VAL A 279 5.68 -7.11 34.85
N PHE A 280 5.28 -6.53 33.72
CA PHE A 280 5.79 -6.92 32.40
C PHE A 280 7.30 -6.64 32.27
N VAL A 281 7.77 -5.47 32.72
CA VAL A 281 9.19 -5.09 32.71
C VAL A 281 10.01 -6.01 33.62
N LEU A 282 9.54 -6.30 34.84
CA LEU A 282 10.23 -7.19 35.78
C LEU A 282 10.32 -8.64 35.29
N LYS A 283 9.40 -9.07 34.41
CA LYS A 283 9.42 -10.42 33.83
C LYS A 283 10.32 -10.52 32.58
N SER A 284 10.78 -9.38 32.05
CA SER A 284 11.66 -9.29 30.89
C SER A 284 13.16 -9.22 31.24
N PHE A 285 13.50 -9.22 32.53
CA PHE A 285 14.86 -9.32 33.07
C PHE A 285 15.00 -10.63 33.86
#